data_AF-A0A420ZAJ3-F1
#
_entry.id   AF-A0A420ZAJ3-F1
#
_cell.length_a   1.000
_cell.length_b   1.000
_cell.length_c   1.000
_cell.angle_alpha   90.00
_cell.angle_beta   90.00
_cell.angle_gamma   90.00
#
_symmetry.space_group_name_H-M   'P 1'
#
loop_
_entity.id
_entity.type
_entity.pdbx_description
1 polymer ?
#
loop_
_entity_poly.entity_id
_entity_poly.type
_entity_poly.pdbx_seq_one_letter_code
_entity_poly.pdbx_strand_id
1 'polypeptide(L)' 'MKLGKRETYAGLFKKLADKKIIFEKLALKMGEAVGLRNIIVHKYTEFDYRIAYKDLNSDVESLKEFAKKVKGFLERSGV' A
#
# COMPACT_ATOMS: atom_id res chain seq x y z
N MET A 1 7.86 24.65 15.63
CA MET A 1 7.83 23.33 16.31
C MET A 1 7.61 22.24 15.27
N LYS A 2 8.66 21.52 14.84
CA LYS A 2 8.53 20.37 13.93
C LYS A 2 7.97 19.20 14.72
N LEU A 3 6.65 19.09 14.77
CA LEU A 3 5.98 17.85 15.18
C LEU A 3 6.39 16.79 14.14
N GLY A 4 7.26 15.86 14.53
CA GLY A 4 7.66 14.74 13.69
C GLY A 4 6.40 14.10 13.11
N LYS A 5 6.32 14.04 11.78
CA LYS A 5 5.15 13.53 11.04
C LYS A 5 4.84 12.14 11.62
N ARG A 6 3.70 11.97 12.30
CA ARG A 6 3.26 10.64 12.78
C ARG A 6 3.32 9.71 11.57
N GLU A 7 4.13 8.66 11.65
CA GLU A 7 4.20 7.67 10.58
C GLU A 7 2.86 6.95 10.51
N THR A 8 2.17 7.09 9.38
CA THR A 8 0.99 6.28 9.07
C THR A 8 1.43 5.09 8.23
N TYR A 9 0.68 3.98 8.30
CA TYR A 9 0.94 2.82 7.43
C TYR A 9 0.96 3.20 5.95
N ALA A 10 0.06 4.08 5.50
CA ALA A 10 0.09 4.62 4.14
C ALA A 10 1.37 5.44 3.85
N GLY A 11 1.85 6.21 4.83
CA GLY A 11 3.07 7.01 4.73
C GLY A 11 4.33 6.17 4.55
N LEU A 12 4.35 4.91 5.03
CA LEU A 12 5.47 3.98 4.80
C LEU A 12 5.66 3.69 3.31
N PHE A 13 4.58 3.51 2.56
CA PHE A 13 4.67 3.27 1.11
C PHE A 13 5.23 4.49 0.37
N LYS A 14 4.89 5.71 0.81
CA LYS A 14 5.50 6.93 0.24
C LYS A 14 7.01 6.96 0.49
N LYS A 15 7.48 6.58 1.69
CA LYS A 15 8.92 6.47 1.97
C LYS A 15 9.64 5.46 1.08
N LEU A 16 8.99 4.34 0.76
CA LEU A 16 9.53 3.35 -0.18
C LEU A 16 9.67 3.93 -1.60
N ALA A 17 8.69 4.74 -2.04
CA ALA A 17 8.79 5.46 -3.32
C ALA A 17 9.86 6.55 -3.30
N ASP A 18 9.99 7.32 -2.22
CA ASP A 18 11.02 8.35 -2.08
C ASP A 18 12.43 7.73 -2.13
N LYS A 19 12.59 6.51 -1.62
CA LYS A 19 13.80 5.69 -1.72
C LYS A 19 13.95 4.95 -3.06
N LYS A 20 13.03 5.15 -4.02
CA LYS A 20 13.00 4.50 -5.34
C LYS A 20 12.93 2.96 -5.29
N ILE A 21 12.42 2.39 -4.19
CA ILE A 21 12.23 0.94 -4.04
C ILE A 21 11.00 0.50 -4.83
N ILE A 22 9.95 1.33 -4.83
CA ILE A 22 8.73 1.18 -5.63
C ILE A 22 8.46 2.47 -6.40
N PHE A 23 7.58 2.40 -7.42
CA PHE A 23 7.14 3.60 -8.14
C PHE A 23 6.09 4.38 -7.34
N GLU A 24 5.99 5.68 -7.58
CA GLU A 24 5.03 6.55 -6.89
C GLU A 24 3.57 6.11 -7.08
N LYS A 25 3.21 5.68 -8.29
CA LYS A 25 1.89 5.13 -8.59
C LYS A 25 1.57 3.90 -7.73
N LEU A 26 2.55 3.01 -7.54
CA LEU A 26 2.40 1.81 -6.72
C LEU A 26 2.27 2.17 -5.23
N ALA A 27 3.01 3.17 -4.75
CA ALA A 27 2.86 3.67 -3.39
C ALA A 27 1.47 4.24 -3.11
N LEU A 28 0.89 4.97 -4.08
CA LEU A 28 -0.48 5.48 -3.98
C LEU A 28 -1.49 4.32 -3.85
N LYS A 29 -1.36 3.30 -4.72
CA LYS A 29 -2.21 2.10 -4.68
C LYS A 29 -2.11 1.33 -3.36
N MET A 30 -0.92 1.20 -2.80
CA MET A 30 -0.76 0.58 -1.49
C MET A 30 -1.33 1.43 -0.35
N GLY A 31 -1.27 2.76 -0.48
CA GLY A 31 -1.95 3.68 0.44
C GLY A 31 -3.48 3.51 0.41
N GLU A 32 -4.07 3.36 -0.78
CA GLU A 32 -5.50 3.04 -0.94
C GLU A 32 -5.85 1.69 -0.28
N ALA A 33 -5.00 0.67 -0.45
CA ALA A 33 -5.18 -0.64 0.19
C ALA A 33 -5.16 -0.57 1.73
N VAL A 34 -4.32 0.28 2.33
CA VAL A 34 -4.36 0.56 3.78
C VAL A 34 -5.70 1.18 4.20
N GLY A 35 -6.22 2.09 3.38
CA GLY A 35 -7.55 2.67 3.59
C GLY A 35 -8.65 1.60 3.56
N LEU A 36 -8.63 0.73 2.55
CA LEU A 36 -9.55 -0.39 2.42
C LEU A 36 -9.50 -1.31 3.66
N ARG A 37 -8.30 -1.67 4.13
CA ARG A 37 -8.11 -2.46 5.36
C ARG A 37 -8.78 -1.81 6.57
N ASN A 38 -8.70 -0.49 6.70
CA ASN A 38 -9.32 0.21 7.83
C ASN A 38 -10.85 0.18 7.75
N ILE A 39 -11.41 0.30 6.56
CA ILE A 39 -12.87 0.19 6.36
C ILE A 39 -13.32 -1.24 6.68
N ILE A 40 -12.64 -2.26 6.17
CA ILE A 40 -12.99 -3.67 6.42
C ILE A 40 -12.94 -3.97 7.91
N VAL A 41 -11.89 -3.57 8.63
CA VAL A 41 -11.74 -3.90 10.06
C VAL A 41 -12.71 -3.12 10.95
N HIS A 42 -12.95 -1.83 10.67
CA HIS A 42 -13.71 -0.97 11.57
C HIS A 42 -15.19 -0.80 11.18
N LYS A 43 -15.58 -1.13 9.95
CA LYS A 43 -16.94 -0.94 9.44
C LYS A 43 -17.52 -2.19 8.77
N TYR A 44 -17.08 -3.39 9.17
CA TYR A 44 -17.50 -4.64 8.52
C TYR A 44 -19.02 -4.84 8.51
N THR A 45 -19.75 -4.35 9.51
CA THR A 45 -21.21 -4.45 9.60
C THR A 45 -21.96 -3.59 8.59
N GLU A 46 -21.31 -2.54 8.08
CA GLU A 46 -21.87 -1.57 7.13
C GLU A 46 -21.08 -1.58 5.80
N PHE A 47 -20.24 -2.60 5.61
CA PHE A 47 -19.31 -2.61 4.49
C PHE A 47 -20.01 -2.94 3.18
N ASP A 48 -20.00 -1.98 2.26
CA ASP A 48 -20.40 -2.22 0.89
C ASP A 48 -19.29 -2.98 0.14
N TYR A 49 -19.46 -4.30 0.04
CA TYR A 49 -18.52 -5.18 -0.64
C TYR A 49 -18.25 -4.78 -2.09
N ARG A 50 -19.15 -4.05 -2.76
CA ARG A 50 -18.92 -3.54 -4.13
C ARG A 50 -17.69 -2.64 -4.20
N ILE A 51 -17.33 -1.97 -3.09
CA ILE A 51 -16.12 -1.16 -2.99
C ILE A 51 -14.86 -2.02 -3.11
N ALA A 52 -14.85 -3.21 -2.49
CA ALA A 52 -13.72 -4.15 -2.61
C ALA A 52 -13.63 -4.81 -3.98
N TYR A 53 -14.76 -5.01 -4.66
CA TYR A 53 -14.81 -5.69 -5.95
C TYR A 53 -14.60 -4.78 -7.15
N LYS A 54 -14.77 -3.46 -6.99
CA LYS A 54 -14.78 -2.48 -8.08
C LYS A 54 -13.60 -2.62 -9.04
N ASP A 55 -12.39 -2.81 -8.50
CA ASP A 55 -11.15 -2.90 -9.26
C ASP A 55 -10.30 -4.13 -8.86
N LEU A 56 -10.95 -5.22 -8.40
CA LEU A 56 -10.30 -6.36 -7.74
C LEU A 56 -9.08 -6.90 -8.50
N ASN A 57 -9.18 -7.09 -9.82
CA ASN A 57 -8.05 -7.59 -10.63
C ASN A 57 -6.87 -6.61 -10.61
N SER A 58 -7.13 -5.32 -10.78
CA SER A 58 -6.09 -4.28 -10.73
C SER A 58 -5.45 -4.16 -9.34
N ASP A 59 -6.24 -4.30 -8.29
CA ASP A 59 -5.76 -4.22 -6.92
C ASP A 59 -4.89 -5.43 -6.56
N VAL A 60 -5.31 -6.63 -6.96
CA VAL A 60 -4.50 -7.86 -6.80
C VAL A 60 -3.20 -7.77 -7.59
N GLU A 61 -3.22 -7.27 -8.83
CA GLU A 61 -1.98 -7.06 -9.59
C GLU A 61 -1.07 -6.02 -8.93
N SER A 62 -1.62 -4.96 -8.34
CA SER A 62 -0.83 -3.98 -7.59
C SER A 62 -0.15 -4.60 -6.35
N LEU A 63 -0.83 -5.50 -5.63
CA LEU A 63 -0.24 -6.24 -4.51
C LEU A 63 0.89 -7.17 -4.98
N LYS A 64 0.70 -7.87 -6.09
CA LYS A 64 1.75 -8.72 -6.70
C LYS A 64 2.94 -7.89 -7.16
N GLU A 65 2.70 -6.74 -7.78
CA GLU A 65 3.76 -5.84 -8.22
C GLU A 65 4.57 -5.33 -7.04
N PHE A 66 3.90 -4.95 -5.94
CA PHE A 66 4.57 -4.58 -4.70
C PHE A 66 5.48 -5.69 -4.19
N ALA A 67 4.96 -6.92 -4.06
CA ALA A 67 5.75 -8.07 -3.62
C ALA A 67 6.98 -8.31 -4.53
N LYS A 68 6.80 -8.23 -5.85
CA LYS A 68 7.88 -8.38 -6.84
C LYS A 68 8.96 -7.31 -6.68
N LYS A 69 8.58 -6.04 -6.48
CA LYS A 69 9.52 -4.93 -6.31
C LYS A 69 10.32 -5.05 -5.02
N VAL A 70 9.65 -5.37 -3.91
CA VAL A 70 10.30 -5.59 -2.61
C VAL A 70 11.25 -6.77 -2.68
N LYS A 71 10.81 -7.92 -3.23
CA LYS A 71 11.66 -9.09 -3.41
C LYS A 71 12.93 -8.74 -4.20
N GLY A 72 12.79 -8.09 -5.36
CA GLY A 72 13.94 -7.70 -6.16
C GLY A 72 14.87 -6.71 -5.43
N PHE A 73 14.34 -5.84 -4.57
CA PHE A 73 15.16 -4.98 -3.72
C PHE A 73 15.96 -5.77 -2.69
N LEU A 74 15.34 -6.73 -2.00
CA LEU A 74 16.01 -7.58 -1.01
C LEU A 74 17.12 -8.43 -1.65
N GLU A 75 16.84 -9.07 -2.79
CA GLU A 75 17.82 -9.86 -3.56
C GLU A 75 19.06 -9.03 -3.95
N ARG A 76 18.88 -7.76 -4.33
CA ARG A 76 20.00 -6.85 -4.63
C ARG A 76 20.72 -6.34 -3.40
N SER A 77 20.07 -6.36 -2.24
CA SER A 77 20.62 -5.84 -0.98
C SER A 77 21.42 -6.88 -0.20
N GLY A 78 21.49 -8.13 -0.68
CA GLY A 78 22.25 -9.21 -0.03
C GLY A 78 21.65 -9.68 1.30
N VAL A 79 20.36 -9.42 1.52
CA VAL A 79 19.58 -9.89 2.67
C VAL A 79 18.86 -11.18 2.31
#